data_AF-A0A382VGL4-F1
#
_entry.id   AF-A0A382VGL4-F1
#
_cell.length_a   1.000
_cell.length_b   1.000
_cell.length_c   1.000
_cell.angle_alpha   90.00
_cell.angle_beta   90.00
_cell.angle_gamma   90.00
#
_symmetry.space_group_name_H-M   'P 1'
#
loop_
_entity.id
_entity.type
_entity.pdbx_description
1 polymer ?
#
loop_
_entity_poly.entity_id
_entity_poly.type
_entity_poly.pdbx_seq_one_letter_code
_entity_poly.pdbx_strand_id
1 'polypeptide(L)'
;MNLIEKEESERIYRCVIMRDGGLVLNVVYKEIQVDDSYEIWGCYYGSPDSWALFHVNAEEDYPVGFTDWESIMDMEMVKTSMDDGEGVDICNELELLRTKFLEFDENYELLGLSETGQEFVQRYENKTIENEIHSISPTFSYDYIEMIQDQWSVDVRV
;
A
#
# COMPACT_ATOMS: atom_id res chain seq x y z
N MET A 1 -16.88 -3.44 14.75
CA MET A 1 -16.17 -3.60 13.47
C MET A 1 -14.69 -3.38 13.77
N ASN A 2 -13.85 -4.38 13.53
CA ASN A 2 -12.40 -4.19 13.65
C ASN A 2 -11.89 -3.33 12.48
N LEU A 3 -10.66 -2.80 12.59
CA LEU A 3 -10.07 -1.91 11.57
C LEU A 3 -10.15 -2.52 10.16
N ILE A 4 -9.87 -3.82 10.04
CA ILE A 4 -9.85 -4.52 8.76
C ILE A 4 -11.23 -4.64 8.14
N GLU A 5 -12.25 -4.98 8.93
CA GLU A 5 -13.65 -5.01 8.45
C GLU A 5 -14.12 -3.62 7.98
N LYS A 6 -13.60 -2.55 8.61
CA LYS A 6 -13.86 -1.17 8.16
C LYS A 6 -13.17 -0.90 6.83
N GLU A 7 -11.87 -1.20 6.74
CA GLU A 7 -11.05 -1.04 5.54
C GLU A 7 -11.68 -1.78 4.35
N GLU A 8 -12.07 -3.05 4.51
CA GLU A 8 -12.72 -3.82 3.44
C GLU A 8 -14.05 -3.22 2.98
N SER A 9 -14.85 -2.69 3.91
CA SER A 9 -16.11 -2.01 3.57
C SER A 9 -15.89 -0.72 2.79
N GLU A 10 -14.71 -0.11 2.92
CA GLU A 10 -14.24 1.08 2.21
C GLU A 10 -13.35 0.72 1.00
N ARG A 11 -13.26 -0.57 0.64
CA ARG A 11 -12.42 -1.11 -0.44
C ARG A 11 -10.94 -0.75 -0.29
N ILE A 12 -10.48 -0.79 0.94
CA ILE A 12 -9.08 -0.63 1.31
C ILE A 12 -8.51 -2.02 1.59
N TYR A 13 -7.39 -2.33 0.92
CA TYR A 13 -6.77 -3.63 0.90
C TYR A 13 -5.29 -3.51 1.24
N ARG A 14 -4.73 -4.54 1.84
CA ARG A 14 -3.36 -4.53 2.37
C ARG A 14 -2.62 -5.82 2.11
N CYS A 15 -1.32 -5.71 1.87
CA CYS A 15 -0.36 -6.80 1.93
C CYS A 15 0.82 -6.41 2.82
N VAL A 16 1.17 -7.31 3.74
CA VAL A 16 2.40 -7.25 4.53
C VAL A 16 3.24 -8.47 4.20
N ILE A 17 4.48 -8.24 3.75
CA ILE A 17 5.45 -9.29 3.45
C ILE A 17 6.58 -9.22 4.47
N MET A 18 6.81 -10.34 5.15
CA MET A 18 7.91 -10.53 6.09
C MET A 18 8.87 -11.60 5.57
N ARG A 19 10.18 -11.37 5.67
CA ARG A 19 11.25 -12.32 5.30
C ARG A 19 12.29 -12.35 6.41
N ASP A 20 12.66 -13.55 6.87
CA ASP A 20 13.63 -13.75 7.95
C ASP A 20 13.35 -12.94 9.23
N GLY A 21 12.07 -12.66 9.50
CA GLY A 21 11.61 -11.88 10.66
C GLY A 21 11.67 -10.36 10.48
N GLY A 22 12.15 -9.85 9.35
CA GLY A 22 12.13 -8.44 8.99
C GLY A 22 10.96 -8.07 8.07
N LEU A 23 10.55 -6.80 8.11
CA LEU A 23 9.59 -6.25 7.15
C LEU A 23 10.26 -6.10 5.78
N VAL A 24 9.62 -6.65 4.75
CA VAL A 24 10.03 -6.44 3.35
C VAL A 24 9.12 -5.44 2.67
N LEU A 25 7.81 -5.56 2.88
CA LEU A 25 6.81 -4.69 2.27
C LEU A 25 5.60 -4.54 3.20
N ASN A 26 5.10 -3.32 3.35
CA ASN A 26 3.79 -2.98 3.86
C ASN A 26 3.13 -2.08 2.82
N VAL A 27 2.23 -2.65 2.03
CA VAL A 27 1.47 -1.93 1.00
C VAL A 27 -0.01 -1.90 1.38
N VAL A 28 -0.61 -0.73 1.22
CA VAL A 28 -2.05 -0.51 1.34
C VAL A 28 -2.54 0.21 0.09
N TYR A 29 -3.66 -0.23 -0.46
CA TYR A 29 -4.29 0.45 -1.59
C TYR A 29 -5.80 0.53 -1.39
N LYS A 30 -6.42 1.45 -2.12
CA LYS A 30 -7.87 1.68 -2.16
C LYS A 30 -8.35 1.57 -3.59
N GLU A 31 -9.44 0.84 -3.79
CA GLU A 31 -10.13 0.76 -5.08
C GLU A 31 -11.26 1.77 -5.15
N ILE A 32 -11.27 2.53 -6.24
CA ILE A 32 -12.26 3.56 -6.54
C ILE A 32 -13.00 3.10 -7.78
N GLN A 33 -14.30 2.86 -7.64
CA GLN A 33 -15.10 2.41 -8.77
C GLN A 33 -15.32 3.56 -9.77
N VAL A 34 -14.91 3.34 -11.02
CA VAL A 34 -15.12 4.24 -12.16
C VAL A 34 -15.83 3.43 -13.24
N ASP A 35 -17.12 3.69 -13.42
CA ASP A 35 -18.02 2.91 -14.28
C ASP A 35 -17.95 1.39 -13.97
N ASP A 36 -17.49 0.58 -14.93
CA ASP A 36 -17.34 -0.88 -14.84
C ASP A 36 -15.92 -1.32 -14.45
N SER A 37 -15.04 -0.39 -14.06
CA SER A 37 -13.62 -0.57 -13.76
C SER A 37 -13.20 0.05 -12.42
N TYR A 38 -11.94 -0.14 -12.02
CA TYR A 38 -11.40 0.42 -10.77
C TYR A 38 -10.14 1.24 -11.02
N GLU A 39 -10.13 2.44 -10.43
CA GLU A 39 -8.94 3.25 -10.25
C GLU A 39 -8.32 2.92 -8.89
N ILE A 40 -6.99 2.85 -8.83
CA ILE A 40 -6.25 2.43 -7.63
C ILE A 40 -5.38 3.56 -7.12
N TRP A 41 -5.50 3.82 -5.83
CA TRP A 41 -4.58 4.67 -5.08
C TRP A 41 -3.92 3.83 -4.03
N GLY A 42 -2.60 3.88 -3.90
CA GLY A 42 -1.90 3.07 -2.94
C GLY A 42 -0.66 3.71 -2.38
N CYS A 43 -0.18 3.15 -1.28
CA CYS A 43 1.01 3.58 -0.57
C CYS A 43 1.77 2.35 -0.12
N TYR A 44 3.09 2.36 -0.26
CA TYR A 44 3.93 1.30 0.27
C TYR A 44 5.06 1.84 1.12
N TYR A 45 5.55 0.98 2.01
CA TYR A 45 6.85 1.10 2.64
C TYR A 45 7.54 -0.26 2.57
N GLY A 46 8.82 -0.30 2.21
CA GLY A 46 9.56 -1.54 2.07
C GLY A 46 11.06 -1.39 2.21
N SER A 47 11.74 -2.53 2.14
CA SER A 47 13.19 -2.64 2.33
C SER A 47 13.96 -2.72 1.00
N PRO A 48 15.07 -2.00 0.82
CA PRO A 48 15.65 -1.01 1.74
C PRO A 48 14.76 0.23 1.89
N ASP A 49 14.72 0.81 3.11
CA ASP A 49 13.95 2.00 3.56
C ASP A 49 13.43 2.89 2.42
N SER A 50 12.33 2.45 1.81
CA SER A 50 11.76 3.01 0.58
C SER A 50 10.27 3.13 0.78
N TRP A 51 9.76 4.29 0.37
CA TRP A 51 8.36 4.64 0.47
C TRP A 51 7.93 5.35 -0.80
N ALA A 52 6.72 5.08 -1.26
CA ALA A 52 6.06 5.88 -2.27
C ALA A 52 4.55 5.75 -2.15
N LEU A 53 3.86 6.81 -2.57
CA LEU A 53 2.47 6.73 -3.01
C LEU A 53 2.45 6.28 -4.48
N PHE A 54 1.35 5.71 -4.94
CA PHE A 54 1.18 5.32 -6.33
C PHE A 54 -0.28 5.40 -6.76
N HIS A 55 -0.46 5.48 -8.08
CA HIS A 55 -1.75 5.56 -8.74
C HIS A 55 -1.77 4.64 -9.96
N VAL A 56 -2.88 3.92 -10.15
CA VAL A 56 -3.18 3.21 -11.39
C VAL A 56 -4.54 3.67 -11.86
N ASN A 57 -4.62 4.24 -13.06
CA ASN A 57 -5.90 4.69 -13.61
C ASN A 57 -6.81 3.49 -13.94
N ALA A 58 -8.10 3.77 -14.14
CA ALA A 58 -9.10 2.73 -14.41
C ALA A 58 -8.95 2.02 -15.77
N GLU A 59 -8.12 2.56 -16.67
CA GLU A 59 -7.77 1.93 -17.95
C GLU A 59 -6.52 1.03 -17.82
N GLU A 60 -5.87 1.01 -16.65
CA GLU A 60 -4.66 0.22 -16.36
C GLU A 60 -3.45 0.52 -17.27
N ASP A 61 -3.45 1.68 -17.95
CA ASP A 61 -2.45 1.95 -19.01
C ASP A 61 -1.13 2.54 -18.48
N TYR A 62 -1.18 3.34 -17.40
CA TYR A 62 -0.03 4.11 -16.92
C TYR A 62 0.01 4.21 -15.40
N PRO A 63 0.63 3.24 -14.70
CA PRO A 63 0.84 3.34 -13.27
C PRO A 63 1.92 4.39 -12.95
N VAL A 64 1.63 5.28 -12.00
CA VAL A 64 2.48 6.40 -11.59
C VAL A 64 2.88 6.24 -10.13
N GLY A 65 4.18 6.38 -9.82
CA GLY A 65 4.69 6.44 -8.45
C GLY A 65 5.10 7.86 -8.04
N PHE A 66 4.86 8.21 -6.77
CA PHE A 66 5.22 9.49 -6.17
C PHE A 66 6.09 9.27 -4.93
N THR A 67 7.31 9.79 -4.96
CA THR A 67 8.30 9.62 -3.87
C THR A 67 8.41 10.83 -2.95
N ASP A 68 7.68 11.90 -3.22
CA ASP A 68 7.67 13.14 -2.43
C ASP A 68 6.31 13.85 -2.50
N TRP A 69 6.05 14.69 -1.50
CA TRP A 69 4.78 15.39 -1.35
C TRP A 69 4.53 16.48 -2.38
N GLU A 70 5.60 17.09 -2.93
CA GLU A 70 5.45 18.09 -3.98
C GLU A 70 4.88 17.45 -5.25
N SER A 71 5.39 16.28 -5.62
CA SER A 71 4.90 15.48 -6.74
C SER A 71 3.46 14.97 -6.54
N ILE A 72 3.05 14.70 -5.30
CA ILE A 72 1.67 14.30 -4.96
C ILE A 72 0.70 15.47 -5.15
N MET A 73 1.15 16.70 -4.85
CA MET A 73 0.34 17.90 -5.06
C MET A 73 0.27 18.33 -6.53
N ASP A 74 1.17 17.83 -7.38
CA ASP A 74 1.17 18.04 -8.83
C ASP A 74 0.30 16.98 -9.55
N MET A 75 -0.99 16.97 -9.21
CA MET A 75 -1.99 16.04 -9.74
C MET A 75 -2.25 16.21 -11.25
N GLU A 76 -1.70 17.25 -11.90
CA GLU A 76 -1.83 17.47 -13.34
C GLU A 76 -1.24 16.31 -14.16
N MET A 77 -0.31 15.54 -13.59
CA MET A 77 0.30 14.38 -14.24
C MET A 77 -0.52 13.09 -14.09
N VAL A 78 -1.60 13.11 -13.31
CA VAL A 78 -2.39 11.93 -12.95
C VAL A 78 -3.71 11.94 -13.69
N LYS A 79 -3.96 10.91 -14.53
CA LYS A 79 -5.27 10.71 -15.15
C LYS A 79 -6.21 10.08 -14.12
N THR A 80 -6.87 10.91 -13.31
CA THR A 80 -7.81 10.47 -12.27
C THR A 80 -9.26 10.85 -12.60
N SER A 81 -10.21 10.09 -12.05
CA SER A 81 -11.64 10.44 -12.04
C SER A 81 -12.02 11.47 -10.96
N MET A 82 -11.09 11.78 -10.05
CA MET A 82 -11.31 12.64 -8.89
C MET A 82 -10.94 14.09 -9.14
N ASP A 83 -11.43 14.98 -8.26
CA ASP A 83 -10.85 16.32 -8.14
C ASP A 83 -9.55 16.31 -7.31
N ASP A 84 -8.75 17.38 -7.44
CA ASP A 84 -7.44 17.48 -6.79
C ASP A 84 -7.52 17.36 -5.26
N GLY A 85 -8.63 17.79 -4.65
CA GLY A 85 -8.81 17.72 -3.19
C GLY A 85 -9.06 16.29 -2.71
N GLU A 86 -9.91 15.56 -3.44
CA GLU A 86 -10.25 14.16 -3.13
C GLU A 86 -9.03 13.24 -3.22
N GLY A 87 -8.21 13.39 -4.27
CA GLY A 87 -6.98 12.58 -4.43
C GLY A 87 -5.97 12.79 -3.30
N VAL A 88 -5.78 14.03 -2.86
CA VAL A 88 -4.89 14.37 -1.73
C VAL A 88 -5.44 13.80 -0.41
N ASP A 89 -6.75 13.86 -0.18
CA ASP A 89 -7.37 13.28 1.01
C ASP A 89 -7.19 11.76 1.07
N ILE A 90 -7.27 11.06 -0.06
CA ILE A 90 -7.00 9.61 -0.14
C ILE A 90 -5.52 9.31 0.12
N CYS A 91 -4.60 10.09 -0.44
CA CYS A 91 -3.17 9.92 -0.17
C CYS A 91 -2.86 10.07 1.33
N ASN A 92 -3.46 11.07 1.99
CA ASN A 92 -3.34 11.27 3.44
C ASN A 92 -3.92 10.09 4.23
N GLU A 93 -5.10 9.59 3.82
CA GLU A 93 -5.75 8.44 4.46
C GLU A 93 -4.85 7.19 4.36
N LEU A 94 -4.39 6.85 3.16
CA LEU A 94 -3.54 5.70 2.91
C LEU A 94 -2.21 5.78 3.66
N GLU A 95 -1.61 6.96 3.71
CA GLU A 95 -0.36 7.17 4.43
C GLU A 95 -0.51 7.00 5.94
N LEU A 96 -1.61 7.50 6.51
CA LEU A 96 -1.96 7.27 7.90
C LEU A 96 -2.19 5.78 8.19
N LEU A 97 -2.91 5.09 7.30
CA LEU A 97 -3.19 3.66 7.44
C LEU A 97 -1.94 2.80 7.29
N ARG A 98 -1.02 3.15 6.39
CA ARG A 98 0.28 2.51 6.25
C ARG A 98 1.11 2.68 7.51
N THR A 99 1.22 3.91 8.01
CA THR A 99 2.06 4.25 9.17
C THR A 99 1.59 3.56 10.44
N LYS A 100 0.27 3.39 10.63
CA LYS A 100 -0.29 2.66 11.79
C LYS A 100 0.21 1.22 11.94
N PHE A 101 0.72 0.61 10.88
CA PHE A 101 1.22 -0.76 10.87
C PHE A 101 2.70 -0.86 11.23
N LEU A 102 3.39 0.27 11.34
CA LEU A 102 4.82 0.35 11.54
C LEU A 102 5.12 1.01 12.89
N GLU A 103 6.20 0.58 13.51
CA GLU A 103 6.75 1.18 14.72
C GLU A 103 8.11 1.80 14.37
N PHE A 104 8.30 3.06 14.72
CA PHE A 104 9.55 3.81 14.52
C PHE A 104 10.11 4.26 15.86
N ASP A 105 11.43 4.35 15.97
CA ASP A 105 12.09 4.91 17.15
C ASP A 105 12.09 6.45 17.14
N GLU A 106 12.76 7.07 18.11
CA GLU A 106 12.88 8.52 18.24
C GLU A 106 13.70 9.20 17.13
N ASN A 107 14.47 8.41 16.36
CA ASN A 107 15.28 8.87 15.24
C ASN A 107 14.62 8.59 13.88
N TYR A 108 13.36 8.13 13.88
CA TYR A 108 12.62 7.68 12.70
C TYR A 108 13.21 6.43 12.03
N GLU A 109 13.96 5.62 12.77
CA GLU A 109 14.40 4.31 12.31
C GLU A 109 13.28 3.28 12.52
N LEU A 110 13.02 2.45 11.52
CA LEU A 110 12.01 1.39 11.61
C LEU A 110 12.44 0.33 12.63
N LEU A 111 11.61 0.12 13.67
CA LEU A 111 11.77 -0.97 14.63
C LEU A 111 11.09 -2.26 14.17
N GLY A 112 10.02 -2.14 13.37
CA GLY A 112 9.29 -3.28 12.80
C GLY A 112 7.79 -2.99 12.68
N LEU A 113 6.98 -4.04 12.81
CA LEU A 113 5.52 -3.91 12.84
C LEU A 113 5.03 -3.43 14.20
N SER A 114 4.06 -2.51 14.18
CA SER A 114 3.28 -2.12 15.36
C SER A 114 2.42 -3.27 15.87
N GLU A 115 1.78 -3.12 17.04
CA GLU A 115 0.82 -4.11 17.57
C GLU A 115 -0.28 -4.43 16.53
N THR A 116 -0.83 -3.41 15.87
CA THR A 116 -1.83 -3.60 14.79
C THR A 116 -1.26 -4.37 13.61
N GLY A 117 -0.02 -4.09 13.20
CA GLY A 117 0.63 -4.84 12.12
C GLY A 117 0.86 -6.31 12.48
N GLN A 118 1.27 -6.58 13.73
CA GLN A 118 1.47 -7.94 14.22
C GLN A 118 0.16 -8.73 14.29
N GLU A 119 -0.91 -8.12 14.80
CA GLU A 119 -2.26 -8.72 14.83
C GLU A 119 -2.73 -9.09 13.42
N PHE A 120 -2.51 -8.20 12.45
CA PHE A 120 -2.87 -8.46 11.05
C PHE A 120 -2.07 -9.64 10.48
N VAL A 121 -0.75 -9.66 10.68
CA VAL A 121 0.10 -10.76 10.18
C VAL A 121 -0.34 -12.09 10.76
N GLN A 122 -0.57 -12.17 12.07
CA GLN A 122 -1.04 -13.38 12.76
C GLN A 122 -2.38 -13.88 12.25
N ARG A 123 -3.28 -12.97 11.86
CA ARG A 123 -4.63 -13.31 11.40
C ARG A 123 -4.66 -13.81 9.97
N TYR A 124 -3.82 -13.26 9.09
CA TYR A 124 -3.86 -13.50 7.65
C TYR A 124 -2.60 -14.17 7.10
N GLU A 125 -1.83 -14.82 7.96
CA GLU A 125 -0.58 -15.49 7.62
C GLU A 125 -0.77 -16.55 6.52
N ASN A 126 -0.28 -16.28 5.31
CA ASN A 126 -0.10 -17.28 4.26
C ASN A 126 1.41 -17.43 4.01
N LYS A 127 1.98 -18.56 4.43
CA LYS A 127 3.39 -18.86 4.14
C LYS A 127 3.56 -19.25 2.68
N THR A 128 4.45 -18.57 1.99
CA THR A 128 4.87 -18.88 0.62
C THR A 128 6.27 -19.51 0.63
N ILE A 129 6.88 -19.65 -0.55
CA ILE A 129 8.19 -20.27 -0.76
C ILE A 129 9.27 -19.36 -0.11
N GLU A 130 10.41 -19.92 0.32
CA GLU A 130 11.60 -19.15 0.76
C GLU A 130 11.52 -18.39 2.10
N ASN A 131 10.80 -18.90 3.11
CA ASN A 131 10.66 -18.26 4.44
C ASN A 131 9.98 -16.88 4.39
N GLU A 132 9.25 -16.60 3.33
CA GLU A 132 8.41 -15.41 3.21
C GLU A 132 7.01 -15.67 3.76
N ILE A 133 6.50 -14.67 4.47
CA ILE A 133 5.14 -14.65 4.99
C ILE A 133 4.42 -13.52 4.28
N HIS A 134 3.39 -13.88 3.50
CA HIS A 134 2.49 -12.93 2.86
C HIS A 134 1.20 -12.89 3.67
N SER A 135 0.95 -11.78 4.33
CA SER A 135 -0.30 -11.52 5.03
C SER A 135 -1.11 -10.54 4.21
N ILE A 136 -2.26 -10.97 3.71
CA ILE A 136 -3.10 -10.18 2.79
C ILE A 136 -4.51 -10.01 3.34
N SER A 137 -5.10 -8.83 3.15
CA SER A 137 -6.53 -8.65 3.38
C SER A 137 -7.33 -9.56 2.45
N PRO A 138 -8.52 -10.02 2.85
CA PRO A 138 -9.37 -10.78 1.94
C PRO A 138 -9.62 -9.97 0.66
N THR A 139 -9.64 -10.67 -0.48
CA THR A 139 -9.83 -10.09 -1.82
C THR A 139 -8.77 -9.10 -2.31
N PHE A 140 -7.63 -8.97 -1.60
CA PHE A 140 -6.45 -8.27 -2.12
C PHE A 140 -6.03 -8.87 -3.48
N SER A 141 -5.72 -8.02 -4.45
CA SER A 141 -5.16 -8.40 -5.75
C SER A 141 -3.71 -7.93 -5.87
N TYR A 142 -2.85 -8.82 -6.39
CA TYR A 142 -1.48 -8.48 -6.75
C TYR A 142 -1.37 -7.82 -8.11
N ASP A 143 -2.38 -7.90 -8.98
CA ASP A 143 -2.31 -7.42 -10.37
C ASP A 143 -1.83 -5.96 -10.46
N TYR A 144 -2.40 -5.07 -9.65
CA TYR A 144 -2.00 -3.65 -9.63
C TYR A 144 -0.59 -3.42 -9.06
N ILE A 145 -0.16 -4.29 -8.15
CA ILE A 145 1.19 -4.23 -7.58
C ILE A 145 2.20 -4.67 -8.63
N GLU A 146 1.90 -5.74 -9.39
CA GLU A 146 2.75 -6.22 -10.48
C GLU A 146 3.00 -5.13 -11.55
N MET A 147 2.02 -4.25 -11.77
CA MET A 147 2.15 -3.13 -12.72
C MET A 147 3.12 -2.04 -12.27
N ILE A 148 3.29 -1.81 -10.97
CA ILE A 148 4.05 -0.68 -10.41
C ILE A 148 5.34 -1.12 -9.69
N GLN A 149 5.45 -2.37 -9.24
CA GLN A 149 6.55 -2.83 -8.37
C GLN A 149 7.95 -2.65 -8.98
N ASP A 150 8.07 -2.67 -10.31
CA ASP A 150 9.34 -2.43 -11.01
C ASP A 150 9.86 -0.98 -10.84
N GLN A 151 9.00 -0.04 -10.43
CA GLN A 151 9.38 1.34 -10.10
C GLN A 151 9.87 1.47 -8.65
N TRP A 152 9.63 0.46 -7.82
CA TRP A 152 9.95 0.50 -6.40
C TRP A 152 11.41 0.13 -6.18
N SER A 153 12.02 0.71 -5.15
CA SER A 153 13.38 0.33 -4.72
C SER A 153 13.36 -0.86 -3.74
N VAL A 154 12.32 -1.69 -3.75
CA VAL A 154 12.07 -2.77 -2.78
C VAL A 154 12.41 -4.13 -3.39
N ASP A 155 13.07 -5.00 -2.63
CA ASP A 155 13.43 -6.35 -3.07
C ASP A 155 12.29 -7.37 -2.88
N VAL A 156 11.18 -7.11 -3.57
CA VAL A 156 10.00 -8.00 -3.62
C VAL A 156 9.64 -8.27 -5.06
N ARG A 157 9.24 -9.52 -5.31
CA ARG A 157 8.47 -9.87 -6.50
C ARG A 157 7.21 -10.57 -6.01
N VAL A 158 6.08 -9.88 -6.14
CA VAL A 158 4.77 -10.50 -5.99
C VAL A 158 4.33 -11.13 -7.30
#